data_AF-A0A5J4N3U4-F1
#
_entry.id   AF-A0A5J4N3U4-F1
#
_cell.length_a   1.000
_cell.length_b   1.000
_cell.length_c   1.000
_cell.angle_alpha   90.00
_cell.angle_beta   90.00
_cell.angle_gamma   90.00
#
_symmetry.space_group_name_H-M   'P 1'
#
loop_
_entity.id
_entity.type
_entity.pdbx_description
1 polymer ?
#
loop_
_entity_poly.entity_id
_entity_poly.type
_entity_poly.pdbx_seq_one_letter_code
_entity_poly.pdbx_strand_id
1 'polypeptide(L)' 'GKKYDGPEVDVWSLGVILYTLVSGSLPFDGQNLRELRERVLRGKYRIPFYMSTDCECLLKKMLVLNPAKRLSLE' A
#
# COMPACT_ATOMS: atom_id res chain seq x y z
N GLY A 1 15.29 -20.88 10.06
CA GLY A 1 14.47 -19.66 10.12
C GLY A 1 14.39 -19.06 8.74
N LYS A 2 13.21 -18.62 8.29
CA LYS A 2 13.10 -17.91 7.00
C LYS A 2 13.77 -16.54 7.14
N LYS A 3 14.58 -16.16 6.15
CA LYS A 3 15.14 -14.82 6.01
C LYS A 3 13.99 -13.80 6.06
N TYR A 4 14.17 -12.73 6.82
CA TYR A 4 13.20 -11.64 6.89
C TYR A 4 13.29 -10.84 5.58
N ASP A 5 12.28 -10.98 4.73
CA ASP A 5 12.03 -10.08 3.58
C ASP A 5 11.40 -8.78 4.13
N GLY A 6 12.16 -8.13 5.02
CA GLY A 6 11.67 -7.13 5.95
C GLY A 6 11.42 -5.75 5.37
N PRO A 7 12.42 -5.15 4.71
CA PRO A 7 12.33 -3.78 4.24
C PRO A 7 11.15 -3.57 3.28
N GLU A 8 10.86 -4.54 2.40
CA GLU A 8 9.74 -4.39 1.47
C GLU A 8 8.39 -4.48 2.19
N VAL A 9 8.26 -5.36 3.19
CA VAL A 9 7.03 -5.50 3.98
C VAL A 9 6.75 -4.23 4.79
N ASP A 10 7.80 -3.60 5.32
CA ASP A 10 7.69 -2.34 6.04
C ASP A 10 7.25 -1.20 5.11
N VAL A 11 7.80 -1.13 3.89
CA VAL A 11 7.38 -0.13 2.88
C VAL A 11 5.90 -0.25 2.53
N TRP A 12 5.36 -1.46 2.43
CA TRP A 12 3.92 -1.64 2.22
C TRP A 12 3.10 -1.06 3.37
N SER A 13 3.48 -1.39 4.61
CA SER A 13 2.81 -0.91 5.81
C SER A 13 2.86 0.61 5.92
N LEU A 14 4.03 1.21 5.64
CA LEU A 14 4.21 2.66 5.57
C LEU A 14 3.34 3.29 4.47
N GLY A 15 3.17 2.62 3.32
CA GLY A 15 2.30 3.09 2.25
C GLY A 15 0.82 3.14 2.67
N VAL A 16 0.36 2.13 3.41
CA VAL A 16 -1.01 2.11 3.97
C VAL A 16 -1.21 3.21 4.99
N ILE A 17 -0.22 3.43 5.87
CA ILE A 17 -0.25 4.52 6.87
C ILE A 17 -0.27 5.88 6.18
N LEU A 18 0.62 6.11 5.21
CA LEU A 18 0.68 7.36 4.44
C LEU A 18 -0.65 7.66 3.75
N TYR A 19 -1.24 6.67 3.06
CA TYR A 19 -2.55 6.82 2.43
C TYR A 19 -3.62 7.24 3.45
N THR A 20 -3.62 6.61 4.63
CA THR A 20 -4.58 6.89 5.69
C THR A 20 -4.42 8.31 6.24
N LEU A 21 -3.19 8.75 6.46
CA LEU A 21 -2.89 10.10 6.95
C LEU A 21 -3.31 11.19 5.96
N VAL A 22 -3.13 10.95 4.65
CA VAL A 22 -3.44 11.95 3.61
C VAL A 22 -4.91 11.95 3.20
N SER A 23 -5.56 10.79 3.15
CA SER A 23 -6.95 10.66 2.67
C SER A 23 -8.00 10.57 3.78
N GLY A 24 -7.61 10.30 5.03
CA GLY A 24 -8.53 10.01 6.13
C GLY A 24 -9.30 8.69 5.97
N SER A 25 -8.89 7.82 5.03
CA SER A 25 -9.56 6.55 4.72
C SER A 25 -8.55 5.43 4.50
N LEU A 26 -8.98 4.16 4.57
CA LEU A 26 -8.10 3.02 4.27
C LEU A 26 -8.01 2.79 2.75
N PRO A 27 -6.83 2.42 2.21
CA PRO A 27 -6.70 2.10 0.78
C PRO A 27 -7.42 0.80 0.42
N PHE A 28 -7.49 -0.15 1.38
CA PHE A 28 -8.19 -1.42 1.26
C PHE A 28 -9.01 -1.65 2.54
N ASP A 29 -10.30 -1.89 2.36
CA ASP A 29 -11.24 -2.22 3.43
C ASP A 29 -12.29 -3.22 2.91
N GLY A 30 -12.92 -4.03 3.75
CA GLY A 30 -13.90 -5.04 3.36
C GLY A 30 -14.79 -5.46 4.52
N GLN A 31 -15.98 -6.00 4.23
CA GLN A 31 -16.93 -6.37 5.30
C GLN A 31 -16.46 -7.57 6.14
N ASN A 32 -15.53 -8.35 5.59
CA ASN A 32 -14.95 -9.51 6.23
C ASN A 32 -13.50 -9.70 5.75
N LEU A 33 -12.75 -10.57 6.44
CA LEU A 33 -11.34 -10.82 6.15
C LEU A 33 -11.11 -11.36 4.72
N ARG A 34 -12.06 -12.12 4.17
CA ARG A 34 -11.97 -12.66 2.81
C ARG A 34 -12.02 -11.52 1.78
N GLU A 35 -12.99 -10.63 1.89
CA GLU A 35 -13.12 -9.47 1.00
C GLU A 35 -11.92 -8.52 1.12
N LEU A 36 -11.45 -8.26 2.34
CA LEU A 36 -10.26 -7.45 2.57
C LEU A 36 -9.05 -8.07 1.86
N ARG A 37 -8.84 -9.37 2.02
CA ARG A 37 -7.75 -10.10 1.38
C ARG A 37 -7.86 -10.06 -0.15
N GLU A 38 -9.05 -10.25 -0.71
CA GLU A 38 -9.28 -10.17 -2.15
C GLU A 38 -8.97 -8.75 -2.69
N ARG A 39 -9.35 -7.70 -1.96
CA ARG A 39 -9.04 -6.30 -2.35
C ARG A 39 -7.56 -5.98 -2.26
N VAL A 40 -6.89 -6.42 -1.18
CA VAL A 40 -5.43 -6.31 -1.04
C VAL A 40 -4.75 -7.02 -2.19
N LEU A 41 -5.10 -8.27 -2.50
CA LEU A 41 -4.50 -9.05 -3.60
C LEU A 41 -4.81 -8.49 -4.99
N ARG A 42 -5.89 -7.71 -5.14
CA ARG A 42 -6.18 -7.00 -6.39
C ARG A 42 -5.31 -5.77 -6.58
N GLY A 43 -4.76 -5.21 -5.50
CA GLY A 43 -3.89 -4.03 -5.52
C GLY A 43 -4.56 -2.76 -6.04
N LYS A 44 -5.90 -2.70 -6.03
CA LYS A 44 -6.67 -1.55 -6.52
C LYS A 44 -7.19 -0.74 -5.34
N TYR A 45 -6.78 0.52 -5.27
CA TYR A 45 -7.27 1.53 -4.33
C TYR A 45 -7.62 2.81 -5.11
N ARG A 46 -8.41 3.70 -4.51
CA ARG A 46 -8.82 4.96 -5.16
C ARG A 46 -7.86 6.07 -4.78
N ILE A 47 -7.51 6.94 -5.72
CA ILE A 47 -6.74 8.16 -5.44
C ILE A 47 -7.74 9.33 -5.32
N PRO A 48 -7.80 10.03 -4.18
CA PRO A 48 -8.64 11.22 -4.04
C PRO A 48 -8.15 12.36 -4.93
N PHE A 49 -9.07 13.18 -5.45
CA PHE A 49 -8.73 14.29 -6.38
C PHE A 49 -7.85 15.38 -5.75
N TYR A 50 -7.88 15.50 -4.42
CA TYR A 50 -7.08 16.47 -3.67
C TYR A 50 -5.66 15.98 -3.36
N MET A 51 -5.34 14.73 -3.70
CA MET A 51 -4.00 14.18 -3.50
C MET A 51 -3.04 14.77 -4.53
N SER A 52 -1.87 15.22 -4.09
CA SER A 52 -0.84 15.71 -5.00
C SER A 52 -0.30 14.58 -5.88
N THR A 53 0.14 14.93 -7.09
CA THR A 53 0.74 13.97 -8.02
C THR A 53 1.96 13.27 -7.42
N ASP A 54 2.77 13.98 -6.64
CA ASP A 54 3.94 13.40 -5.97
C ASP A 54 3.55 12.35 -4.94
N CYS A 55 2.50 12.61 -4.15
CA CYS A 55 1.98 11.65 -3.18
C CYS A 55 1.39 10.42 -3.86
N GLU A 56 0.62 10.60 -4.93
CA GLU A 56 0.10 9.50 -5.74
C GLU A 56 1.25 8.64 -6.32
N CYS A 57 2.27 9.28 -6.90
CA CYS A 57 3.43 8.59 -7.44
C CYS A 57 4.18 7.79 -6.37
N LEU A 58 4.34 8.34 -5.17
CA LEU A 58 4.97 7.65 -4.05
C LEU A 58 4.14 6.43 -3.62
N LEU A 59 2.83 6.60 -3.41
CA LEU A 59 1.93 5.52 -3.02
C LEU A 59 1.90 4.37 -4.06
N LYS A 60 1.96 4.70 -5.36
CA LYS A 60 2.05 3.68 -6.43
C LYS A 60 3.33 2.86 -6.37
N LYS A 61 4.43 3.40 -5.84
CA LYS A 61 5.70 2.69 -5.65
C LYS A 61 5.74 1.88 -4.35
N MET A 62 5.04 2.34 -3.31
CA MET A 62 4.97 1.66 -2.01
C MET A 62 3.93 0.52 -2.00
N LEU A 63 2.75 0.74 -2.56
CA LEU A 63 1.63 -0.21 -2.58
C LEU A 63 1.68 -1.15 -3.80
N VAL A 64 2.86 -1.72 -4.07
CA VAL A 64 3.09 -2.70 -5.13
C VAL A 64 2.96 -4.11 -4.59
N LEU A 65 2.15 -4.96 -5.24
CA LEU A 65 1.90 -6.34 -4.81
C LEU A 65 3.15 -7.22 -4.87
N ASN A 66 3.94 -7.07 -5.92
CA ASN A 66 5.20 -7.79 -6.07
C ASN A 66 6.28 -7.11 -5.21
N PRO A 67 6.79 -7.75 -4.14
CA PRO A 67 7.80 -7.15 -3.28
C PRO A 67 9.07 -6.77 -4.05
N ALA A 68 9.48 -7.56 -5.04
CA ALA A 68 10.68 -7.30 -5.85
C ALA A 68 10.56 -6.06 -6.77
N LYS A 69 9.35 -5.52 -6.96
CA LYS A 69 9.08 -4.28 -7.71
C LYS A 69 8.71 -3.11 -6.79
N ARG A 70 8.63 -3.35 -5.49
CA ARG A 70 8.27 -2.35 -4.48
C ARG A 70 9.48 -1.44 -4.25
N LEU A 71 9.21 -0.18 -3.93
CA LEU A 71 10.24 0.78 -3.55
C LEU A 71 11.13 0.19 -2.43
N SER A 72 12.45 0.23 -2.59
CA SER A 72 13.42 -0.04 -1.52
C SER A 72 13.65 1.22 -0.70
N LEU A 73 13.99 1.05 0.58
CA LEU A 73 14.43 2.16 1.45
C LEU A 73 15.95 2.43 1.34
N GLU A 74 16.63 1.74 0.43
CA GLU A 74 18.05 1.94 0.08
C GLU A 74 18.22 2.97 -1.04
#